data_AF-A0A931PEI7-F1
#
_entry.id   AF-A0A931PEI7-F1
#
_cell.length_a   1.000
_cell.length_b   1.000
_cell.length_c   1.000
_cell.angle_alpha   90.00
_cell.angle_beta   90.00
_cell.angle_gamma   90.00
#
_symmetry.space_group_name_H-M   'P 1'
#
loop_
_entity.id
_entity.type
_entity.pdbx_description
1 polymer ?
#
loop_
_entity_poly.entity_id
_entity_poly.type
_entity_poly.pdbx_seq_one_letter_code
_entity_poly.pdbx_strand_id
1 'polypeptide(L)'
;MAAALDAGSSRAAGRLPEAAPGTPVDVLVVSGTVTHVLAPLVRRLVESAPGDPVVVSFGACACTGGPYWDSYAVADGVDTVVPVDVYVPGCPPPPEALREAVARAVALRAGAGGAP
;
A
#
# COMPACT_ATOMS: atom_id res chain seq x y z
N MET A 1 -10.40 -6.63 -17.86
CA MET A 1 -9.81 -7.88 -17.35
C MET A 1 -8.48 -8.07 -18.07
N ALA A 2 -7.37 -7.99 -17.33
CA ALA A 2 -5.96 -7.92 -17.79
C ALA A 2 -5.46 -6.54 -18.24
N ALA A 3 -4.89 -5.78 -17.30
CA ALA A 3 -3.84 -4.82 -17.59
C ALA A 3 -2.64 -5.16 -16.70
N ALA A 4 -1.67 -5.83 -17.34
CA ALA A 4 -0.25 -5.86 -17.04
C ALA A 4 0.19 -5.97 -15.56
N LEU A 5 0.22 -7.20 -15.05
CA LEU A 5 1.37 -7.64 -14.24
C LEU A 5 2.55 -7.83 -15.18
N ASP A 6 3.09 -6.74 -15.73
CA ASP A 6 4.36 -6.81 -16.47
C ASP A 6 5.48 -6.96 -15.44
N ALA A 7 5.96 -8.19 -15.31
CA ALA A 7 7.12 -8.62 -14.53
C ALA A 7 8.45 -8.04 -15.09
N GLY A 8 8.46 -6.76 -15.46
CA GLY A 8 9.50 -6.12 -16.26
C GLY A 8 10.02 -4.78 -15.74
N SER A 9 9.84 -4.41 -14.47
CA SER A 9 10.37 -3.15 -13.91
C SER A 9 11.51 -3.32 -12.90
N SER A 10 12.16 -4.48 -12.83
CA SER A 10 13.25 -4.72 -11.87
C SER A 10 14.61 -4.08 -12.25
N ARG A 11 14.66 -3.06 -13.13
CA ARG A 11 15.94 -2.49 -13.65
C ARG A 11 15.99 -0.98 -13.85
N ALA A 12 15.20 -0.18 -13.12
CA ALA A 12 15.48 1.26 -13.00
C ALA A 12 15.99 1.57 -11.59
N ALA A 13 17.28 1.31 -11.36
CA ALA A 13 17.96 1.81 -10.18
C ALA A 13 17.77 3.33 -10.10
N GLY A 14 16.99 3.78 -9.11
CA GLY A 14 16.82 5.20 -8.78
C GLY A 14 15.52 5.88 -9.23
N ARG A 15 14.62 5.20 -9.94
CA ARG A 15 13.25 5.70 -10.16
C ARG A 15 12.29 4.81 -9.39
N LEU A 16 11.74 5.36 -8.30
CA LEU A 16 10.65 4.72 -7.57
C LEU A 16 9.48 4.58 -8.56
N PRO A 17 8.70 3.48 -8.51
CA PRO A 17 7.54 3.31 -9.38
C PRO A 17 6.51 4.39 -9.03
N GLU A 18 6.62 5.53 -9.67
CA GLU A 18 5.54 6.52 -9.72
C GLU A 18 4.42 5.84 -10.52
N ALA A 19 3.21 5.84 -9.97
CA ALA A 19 2.03 5.51 -10.77
C ALA A 19 2.09 6.38 -12.03
N ALA A 20 1.87 5.79 -13.20
CA ALA A 20 1.97 6.53 -14.47
C ALA A 20 1.14 7.83 -14.36
N PRO A 21 1.73 9.01 -14.65
CA PRO A 21 1.09 10.29 -14.36
C PRO A 21 -0.34 10.34 -14.90
N GLY A 22 -1.31 10.67 -14.04
CA GLY A 22 -2.72 10.78 -14.40
C GLY A 22 -3.52 9.48 -14.41
N THR A 23 -2.92 8.33 -14.04
CA THR A 23 -3.67 7.08 -13.86
C THR A 23 -4.34 7.08 -12.49
N PRO A 24 -5.69 7.03 -12.41
CA PRO A 24 -6.38 6.92 -11.12
C PRO A 24 -5.97 5.63 -10.42
N VAL A 25 -5.68 5.71 -9.13
CA VAL A 25 -5.33 4.56 -8.31
C VAL A 25 -6.54 4.22 -7.46
N ASP A 26 -7.08 3.01 -7.65
CA ASP A 26 -8.25 2.56 -6.88
C ASP A 26 -7.87 2.05 -5.48
N VAL A 27 -6.75 1.33 -5.42
CA VAL A 27 -6.28 0.64 -4.21
C VAL A 27 -4.77 0.80 -4.13
N LEU A 28 -4.26 1.19 -2.97
CA LEU A 28 -2.84 1.27 -2.67
C LEU A 28 -2.50 0.27 -1.57
N VAL A 29 -1.62 -0.69 -1.88
CA VAL A 29 -1.25 -1.76 -0.94
C VAL A 29 0.17 -1.51 -0.43
N VAL A 30 0.32 -1.41 0.89
CA VAL A 30 1.63 -1.35 1.56
C VAL A 30 2.00 -2.75 2.04
N SER A 31 2.85 -3.43 1.26
CA SER A 31 3.17 -4.84 1.39
C SER A 31 4.53 -5.10 2.05
N GLY A 32 4.79 -4.48 3.19
CA GLY A 32 6.01 -4.73 3.94
C GLY A 32 6.36 -3.65 4.94
N THR A 33 7.59 -3.71 5.42
CA THR A 33 8.12 -2.78 6.43
C THR A 33 8.28 -1.38 5.85
N VAL A 34 7.70 -0.38 6.53
CA VAL A 34 7.93 1.03 6.24
C VAL A 34 9.03 1.54 7.17
N THR A 35 10.12 2.03 6.60
CA THR A 35 11.20 2.65 7.38
C THR A 35 10.97 4.15 7.52
N HIS A 36 11.57 4.80 8.53
CA HIS A 36 11.46 6.25 8.70
C HIS A 36 11.95 7.04 7.48
N VAL A 37 12.94 6.52 6.76
CA VAL A 37 13.43 7.11 5.51
C VAL A 37 12.39 6.99 4.38
N LEU A 38 11.61 5.92 4.38
CA LEU A 38 10.58 5.65 3.37
C LEU A 38 9.24 6.34 3.68
N ALA A 39 8.93 6.60 4.96
CA ALA A 39 7.68 7.22 5.40
C ALA A 39 7.27 8.48 4.60
N PRO A 40 8.14 9.50 4.37
CA PRO A 40 7.74 10.68 3.61
C PRO A 40 7.41 10.36 2.14
N LEU A 41 7.99 9.30 1.57
CA LEU A 41 7.66 8.86 0.22
C LEU A 41 6.27 8.21 0.19
N VAL A 42 5.97 7.31 1.12
CA VAL A 42 4.65 6.65 1.21
C VAL A 42 3.55 7.69 1.34
N ARG A 43 3.76 8.68 2.20
CA ARG A 43 2.84 9.80 2.36
C ARG A 43 2.60 10.57 1.06
N ARG A 44 3.68 10.93 0.36
CA ARG A 44 3.59 11.62 -0.94
C ARG A 44 2.88 10.78 -2.00
N LEU A 45 3.09 9.47 -2.02
CA LEU A 45 2.40 8.58 -2.97
C LEU A 45 0.89 8.55 -2.73
N VAL A 46 0.44 8.51 -1.47
CA VAL A 46 -0.98 8.57 -1.14
C VAL A 46 -1.56 9.95 -1.45
N GLU A 47 -0.88 11.04 -1.04
CA GLU A 47 -1.35 12.42 -1.26
C GLU A 47 -1.35 12.84 -2.74
N SER A 48 -0.43 12.30 -3.55
CA SER A 48 -0.33 12.62 -4.99
C SER A 48 -1.19 11.71 -5.88
N ALA A 49 -1.74 10.63 -5.33
CA ALA A 49 -2.54 9.69 -6.10
C ALA A 49 -3.88 10.33 -6.50
N PRO A 50 -4.20 10.40 -7.81
CA PRO A 50 -5.48 10.91 -8.25
C PRO A 50 -6.60 9.93 -7.87
N GLY A 51 -7.62 10.45 -7.17
CA GLY A 51 -8.83 9.71 -6.82
C GLY A 51 -8.79 8.95 -5.49
N ASP A 52 -8.01 9.44 -4.51
CA ASP A 52 -7.98 9.00 -3.09
C ASP A 52 -8.05 7.47 -2.92
N PRO A 53 -6.91 6.77 -3.07
CA PRO A 53 -6.91 5.32 -3.10
C PRO A 53 -7.24 4.72 -1.73
N VAL A 54 -7.98 3.61 -1.72
CA VAL A 54 -8.19 2.83 -0.49
C VAL A 54 -6.87 2.19 -0.08
N VAL A 55 -6.41 2.49 1.13
CA VAL A 55 -5.10 2.07 1.63
C VAL A 55 -5.22 0.75 2.38
N VAL A 56 -4.43 -0.24 1.94
CA VAL A 56 -4.37 -1.58 2.53
C VAL A 56 -3.01 -1.79 3.19
N SER A 57 -3.02 -2.05 4.49
CA SER A 57 -1.85 -2.52 5.23
C SER A 57 -1.74 -4.04 5.12
N PHE A 58 -0.69 -4.53 4.47
CA PHE A 58 -0.51 -5.95 4.19
C PHE A 58 0.71 -6.54 4.91
N GLY A 59 0.43 -7.37 5.91
CA GLY A 59 1.41 -8.07 6.72
C GLY A 59 1.74 -7.37 8.04
N ALA A 60 2.31 -8.12 8.98
CA ALA A 60 2.61 -7.69 10.34
C ALA A 60 3.53 -6.47 10.38
N CYS A 61 4.47 -6.39 9.43
CA CYS A 61 5.39 -5.25 9.31
C CYS A 61 4.67 -3.94 8.94
N ALA A 62 3.71 -3.99 8.02
CA ALA A 62 2.94 -2.81 7.64
C ALA A 62 1.93 -2.44 8.75
N CYS A 63 1.34 -3.44 9.40
CA CYS A 63 0.34 -3.20 10.44
C CYS A 63 0.92 -2.65 11.74
N THR A 64 2.09 -3.16 12.17
CA THR A 64 2.60 -2.96 13.55
C THR A 64 4.14 -2.93 13.65
N GLY A 65 4.86 -2.73 12.53
CA GLY A 65 6.32 -2.90 12.49
C GLY A 65 6.81 -4.37 12.48
N GLY A 66 5.95 -5.31 12.89
CA GLY A 66 6.17 -6.75 12.77
C GLY A 66 7.31 -7.23 13.69
N PRO A 67 8.16 -8.18 13.27
CA PRO A 67 9.31 -8.60 14.08
C PRO A 67 10.36 -7.49 14.29
N TYR A 68 10.20 -6.34 13.62
CA TYR A 68 11.10 -5.19 13.68
C TYR A 68 10.51 -3.99 14.42
N TRP A 69 9.44 -4.17 15.20
CA TRP A 69 8.74 -3.09 15.90
C TRP A 69 9.66 -2.26 16.82
N ASP A 70 10.69 -2.86 17.42
CA ASP A 70 11.67 -2.16 18.28
C ASP A 70 12.94 -1.72 17.52
N SER A 71 12.87 -1.62 16.20
CA SER A 71 14.01 -1.20 15.38
C SER A 71 14.02 0.32 15.22
N TYR A 72 15.19 0.94 15.41
CA TYR A 72 15.42 2.38 15.23
C TYR A 72 15.08 2.92 13.83
N ALA A 73 14.91 2.03 12.84
CA ALA A 73 14.70 2.38 11.45
C ALA A 73 13.26 2.19 10.99
N VAL A 74 12.41 1.49 11.75
CA VAL A 74 11.10 0.99 11.30
C VAL A 74 9.99 1.78 11.97
N ALA A 75 8.98 2.17 11.19
CA ALA A 75 7.77 2.76 11.75
C ALA A 75 6.94 1.69 12.47
N ASP A 76 6.29 2.07 13.58
CA ASP A 76 5.41 1.21 14.38
C ASP A 76 4.16 0.71 13.63
N GLY A 77 3.97 1.17 12.40
CA GLY A 77 2.86 0.85 11.53
C GLY A 77 2.72 1.89 10.43
N VAL A 78 2.12 1.51 9.31
CA VAL A 78 1.86 2.44 8.20
C VAL A 78 0.77 3.46 8.54
N ASP A 79 -0.06 3.13 9.53
CA ASP A 79 -1.09 3.98 10.11
C ASP A 79 -0.54 5.23 10.82
N THR A 80 0.72 5.19 11.24
CA THR A 80 1.43 6.38 11.74
C THR A 80 1.79 7.38 10.63
N VAL A 81 1.77 6.94 9.36
CA VAL A 81 2.20 7.72 8.20
C VAL A 81 1.01 8.17 7.35
N VAL A 82 0.06 7.28 7.08
CA VAL A 82 -1.13 7.50 6.23
C VAL A 82 -2.33 6.76 6.83
N PRO A 83 -3.58 7.24 6.61
CA PRO A 83 -4.76 6.50 7.05
C PRO A 83 -4.85 5.14 6.35
N VAL A 84 -5.26 4.10 7.09
CA VAL A 84 -5.41 2.73 6.60
C VAL A 84 -6.86 2.30 6.68
N ASP A 85 -7.40 1.79 5.59
CA ASP A 85 -8.79 1.32 5.51
C ASP A 85 -8.94 -0.17 5.81
N VAL A 86 -7.96 -0.96 5.36
CA VAL A 86 -7.98 -2.43 5.48
C VAL A 86 -6.66 -2.93 6.02
N TYR A 87 -6.73 -3.76 7.05
CA TYR A 87 -5.58 -4.45 7.63
C TYR A 87 -5.63 -5.94 7.29
N VAL A 88 -4.49 -6.48 6.87
CA VAL A 88 -4.30 -7.91 6.58
C VAL A 88 -3.17 -8.44 7.45
N PRO A 89 -3.48 -9.11 8.58
CA PRO A 89 -2.44 -9.66 9.45
C PRO A 89 -1.76 -10.88 8.81
N GLY A 90 -0.46 -11.05 9.04
CA GLY A 90 0.32 -12.22 8.63
C GLY A 90 1.82 -11.94 8.46
N CYS A 91 2.69 -12.96 8.45
CA CYS A 91 4.14 -12.77 8.34
C CYS A 91 4.86 -13.89 7.53
N PRO A 92 4.76 -13.88 6.18
CA PRO A 92 3.80 -13.12 5.38
C PRO A 92 2.42 -13.80 5.36
N PRO A 93 1.33 -13.05 5.14
CA PRO A 93 0.00 -13.63 4.94
C PRO A 93 -0.06 -14.48 3.66
N PRO A 94 -1.01 -15.44 3.57
CA PRO A 94 -1.18 -16.28 2.39
C PRO A 94 -1.65 -15.45 1.17
N PRO A 95 -1.36 -15.88 -0.06
CA PRO A 95 -1.72 -15.13 -1.28
C PRO A 95 -3.23 -14.96 -1.44
N GLU A 96 -4.03 -15.90 -0.95
CA GLU A 96 -5.50 -15.79 -0.97
C GLU A 96 -6.00 -14.60 -0.15
N ALA A 97 -5.31 -14.27 0.96
CA ALA A 97 -5.65 -13.12 1.79
C ALA A 97 -5.41 -11.79 1.06
N LEU A 98 -4.41 -11.71 0.18
CA LEU A 98 -4.22 -10.53 -0.66
C LEU A 98 -5.40 -10.34 -1.62
N ARG A 99 -5.85 -11.43 -2.26
CA ARG A 99 -6.99 -11.39 -3.18
C ARG A 99 -8.26 -10.93 -2.47
N GLU A 100 -8.51 -11.43 -1.26
CA GLU A 100 -9.65 -11.02 -0.44
C GLU A 100 -9.55 -9.55 -0.02
N ALA A 101 -8.37 -9.11 0.41
CA ALA A 101 -8.14 -7.72 0.80
C ALA A 101 -8.33 -6.74 -0.35
N VAL A 102 -7.83 -7.05 -1.54
CA VAL A 102 -8.06 -6.23 -2.74
C VAL A 102 -9.53 -6.21 -3.11
N ALA A 103 -10.23 -7.35 -3.07
CA ALA A 103 -11.66 -7.40 -3.34
C ALA A 103 -12.45 -6.54 -2.33
N ARG A 104 -12.10 -6.60 -1.05
CA ARG A 104 -12.69 -5.76 0.01
C ARG A 104 -12.39 -4.28 -0.22
N ALA A 105 -11.16 -3.92 -0.59
CA ALA A 105 -10.78 -2.54 -0.85
C ALA A 105 -11.54 -1.93 -2.03
N VAL A 106 -11.69 -2.69 -3.13
CA VAL A 106 -12.50 -2.27 -4.28
C VAL A 106 -13.97 -2.10 -3.90
N ALA A 107 -14.51 -3.00 -3.06
CA ALA A 107 -15.89 -2.89 -2.58
C ALA A 107 -16.09 -1.66 -1.67
N LEU A 108 -15.10 -1.34 -0.81
CA LEU A 108 -15.12 -0.14 0.02
C LEU A 108 -15.10 1.13 -0.84
N ARG A 109 -14.26 1.18 -1.88
CA ARG A 109 -14.24 2.29 -2.84
C ARG A 109 -15.58 2.45 -3.55
N ALA A 110 -16.19 1.36 -3.98
CA ALA A 110 -17.50 1.38 -4.63
C ALA A 110 -18.61 1.88 -3.68
N GLY A 111 -18.54 1.51 -2.40
CA GLY A 111 -19.47 1.98 -1.36
C GLY A 111 -19.23 3.42 -0.89
N ALA A 112 -17.99 3.92 -1.00
CA ALA A 112 -17.62 5.30 -0.70
C ALA A 112 -18.09 6.30 -1.78
N GLY A 113 -18.62 5.81 -2.91
CA GLY A 113 -19.48 6.57 -3.80
C GLY A 113 -18.96 7.95 -4.21
N GLY A 114 -17.83 8.00 -4.93
CA GLY A 114 -17.42 9.12 -5.80
C GLY A 114 -17.30 10.49 -5.13
N ALA A 115 -16.13 10.80 -4.56
CA ALA A 115 -15.69 12.18 -4.44
C ALA A 115 -14.78 12.49 -5.66
N PRO A 116 -15.09 13.53 -6.47
CA PRO A 116 -14.30 13.92 -7.63
C PRO A 116 -12.92 14.49 -7.25
#